data_AF-A0A1E1KB43-F1
#
_entry.id   AF-A0A1E1KB43-F1
#
_cell.length_a   1.000
_cell.length_b   1.000
_cell.length_c   1.000
_cell.angle_alpha   90.00
_cell.angle_beta   90.00
_cell.angle_gamma   90.00
#
_symmetry.space_group_name_H-M   'P 1'
#
loop_
_entity.id
_entity.type
_entity.pdbx_description
1 polymer ?
#
loop_
_entity_poly.entity_id
_entity_poly.type
_entity_poly.pdbx_seq_one_letter_code
_entity_poly.pdbx_strand_id
1 'polypeptide(L)' 'MSLATPRVVPDNSDIFVYAVRGDIAGMKSLFEQRIASPFDIGVGTGRSALHYAVNYDHLELAGFLVHTGANAHTPDLKKV' A
#
# COMPACT_ATOMS: atom_id res chain seq x y z
N MET A 1 21.63 5.27 5.37
CA MET A 1 20.28 5.19 5.96
C MET A 1 19.32 5.83 4.98
N SER A 2 18.66 5.03 4.13
CA SER A 2 17.74 5.56 3.10
C SER A 2 16.47 6.05 3.78
N LEU A 3 16.27 7.37 3.79
CA LEU A 3 14.99 7.99 4.12
C LEU A 3 14.02 7.68 2.98
N ALA A 4 13.48 6.46 2.95
CA ALA A 4 12.30 6.15 2.15
C ALA A 4 11.13 6.89 2.80
N THR A 5 10.96 8.17 2.46
CA THR A 5 9.85 8.96 2.97
C THR A 5 8.56 8.42 2.36
N PRO A 6 7.69 7.76 3.14
CA PRO A 6 6.44 7.24 2.61
C PRO A 6 5.61 8.41 2.09
N ARG A 7 5.07 8.26 0.89
CA ARG A 7 4.20 9.26 0.30
C ARG A 7 2.84 9.16 0.99
N VAL A 8 2.36 10.28 1.50
CA VAL A 8 1.07 10.38 2.15
C VAL A 8 0.03 10.63 1.06
N VAL A 9 -0.93 9.72 0.92
CA VAL A 9 -2.01 9.80 -0.07
C VAL A 9 -3.38 9.75 0.65
N PRO A 10 -4.43 10.33 0.05
CA PRO A 10 -5.76 10.24 0.61
C PRO A 10 -6.21 8.78 0.73
N ASP A 11 -6.94 8.44 1.77
CA ASP A 11 -7.51 7.11 2.03
C ASP A 11 -8.44 6.60 0.92
N ASN A 12 -8.98 7.50 0.09
CA ASN A 12 -9.77 7.16 -1.09
C ASN A 12 -8.94 7.03 -2.39
N SER A 13 -7.60 6.94 -2.30
CA SER A 13 -6.76 6.70 -3.47
C SER A 13 -6.98 5.33 -4.09
N ASP A 14 -6.86 5.26 -5.42
CA ASP A 14 -7.07 4.04 -6.20
C ASP A 14 -6.21 2.86 -5.72
N ILE A 15 -5.00 3.12 -5.22
CA ILE A 15 -4.14 2.07 -4.67
C ILE A 15 -4.80 1.32 -3.49
N PHE A 16 -5.51 2.02 -2.61
CA PHE A 16 -6.21 1.39 -1.49
C PHE A 16 -7.47 0.66 -1.97
N VAL A 17 -8.17 1.22 -2.95
CA VAL A 17 -9.33 0.57 -3.57
C VAL A 17 -8.92 -0.75 -4.23
N TYR A 18 -7.84 -0.75 -5.01
CA TYR A 18 -7.27 -1.97 -5.59
C TYR A 18 -6.73 -2.92 -4.52
N ALA A 19 -6.16 -2.40 -3.43
CA ALA A 19 -5.69 -3.23 -2.32
C ALA A 19 -6.82 -3.98 -1.61
N VAL A 20 -7.96 -3.31 -1.40
CA VAL A 20 -9.17 -3.90 -0.80
C VAL A 20 -9.84 -4.90 -1.75
N ARG A 21 -9.72 -4.70 -3.06
CA ARG A 21 -10.27 -5.61 -4.08
C ARG A 21 -9.35 -6.79 -4.38
N GLY A 22 -8.06 -6.71 -4.00
CA GLY A 22 -7.04 -7.67 -4.42
C GLY A 22 -6.63 -7.54 -5.88
N ASP A 23 -6.84 -6.37 -6.50
CA ASP A 23 -6.60 -6.17 -7.93
C ASP A 23 -5.13 -5.85 -8.20
N ILE A 24 -4.34 -6.91 -8.44
CA ILE A 24 -2.90 -6.80 -8.69
C ILE A 24 -2.62 -6.13 -10.04
N ALA A 25 -3.44 -6.39 -11.06
CA ALA A 25 -3.23 -5.86 -12.41
C ALA A 25 -3.41 -4.32 -12.44
N GLY A 26 -4.47 -3.83 -11.79
CA GLY A 26 -4.72 -2.41 -11.60
C GLY A 26 -3.62 -1.75 -10.76
N MET A 27 -3.22 -2.39 -9.66
CA MET A 27 -2.13 -1.87 -8.81
C MET A 27 -0.79 -1.81 -9.55
N LYS A 28 -0.46 -2.84 -10.33
CA LYS A 28 0.76 -2.88 -11.15
C LYS A 28 0.75 -1.75 -12.19
N SER A 29 -0.39 -1.52 -12.85
CA SER A 29 -0.55 -0.42 -13.80
C SER A 29 -0.34 0.95 -13.15
N LEU A 30 -0.84 1.16 -11.91
CA LEU A 30 -0.59 2.40 -11.17
C LEU A 30 0.88 2.61 -10.83
N PHE A 31 1.61 1.54 -10.49
CA PHE A 31 3.04 1.58 -10.21
C PHE A 31 3.86 1.88 -11.47
N GLU A 32 3.51 1.26 -12.60
CA GLU A 32 4.14 1.55 -13.89
C GLU A 32 3.92 3.00 -14.33
N GLN A 33 2.72 3.54 -14.08
CA GLN A 33 2.39 4.94 -14.36
C GLN A 33 2.96 5.92 -13.32
N ARG A 34 3.64 5.43 -12.26
CA ARG A 34 4.12 6.22 -11.12
C ARG A 34 3.03 7.08 -10.45
N ILE A 35 1.76 6.66 -10.57
CA ILE A 35 0.63 7.32 -9.92
C ILE A 35 0.63 6.97 -8.43
N ALA A 36 0.95 5.71 -8.13
CA ALA A 36 1.02 5.19 -6.77
C ALA A 36 2.35 4.49 -6.52
N SER A 37 2.64 4.22 -5.25
CA SER A 37 3.85 3.55 -4.79
C SER A 37 3.51 2.51 -3.73
N PRO A 38 4.26 1.40 -3.66
CA PRO A 38 4.06 0.37 -2.63
C PRO A 38 4.30 0.89 -1.19
N PHE A 39 4.89 2.07 -1.06
CA PHE A 39 5.14 2.79 0.19
C PHE A 39 4.08 3.84 0.52
N ASP A 40 3.00 3.95 -0.28
CA ASP A 40 1.93 4.90 -0.02
C ASP A 40 1.22 4.56 1.29
N ILE A 41 0.98 5.59 2.10
CA ILE A 41 0.26 5.49 3.37
C ILE A 41 -0.94 6.41 3.38
N GLY A 42 -2.05 5.92 3.94
CA GLY A 42 -3.28 6.69 4.07
C GLY A 42 -3.09 7.83 5.07
N VAL A 43 -3.43 9.06 4.69
CA VAL A 43 -3.30 10.24 5.56
C VAL A 43 -4.10 10.12 6.86
N GLY A 44 -5.30 9.55 6.81
CA GLY A 44 -6.20 9.43 7.97
C GLY A 44 -5.96 8.19 8.84
N THR A 45 -5.39 7.12 8.28
CA THR A 45 -5.27 5.81 8.95
C THR A 45 -3.82 5.38 9.18
N GLY A 46 -2.86 5.99 8.46
CA GLY A 46 -1.47 5.54 8.39
C GLY A 46 -1.29 4.16 7.78
N ARG A 47 -2.35 3.57 7.23
CA ARG A 47 -2.31 2.23 6.66
C ARG A 47 -1.73 2.28 5.26
N SER A 48 -0.80 1.36 4.99
CA SER A 48 -0.25 1.12 3.65
C SER A 48 -1.12 0.13 2.87
N ALA A 49 -0.92 0.05 1.55
CA ALA A 49 -1.57 -0.95 0.71
C ALA A 49 -1.39 -2.40 1.24
N LEU A 50 -0.25 -2.68 1.88
CA LEU A 50 0.03 -3.98 2.52
C LEU A 50 -0.89 -4.27 3.71
N HIS A 51 -1.25 -3.26 4.51
CA HIS A 51 -2.22 -3.45 5.60
C HIS A 51 -3.58 -3.88 5.08
N TYR A 52 -4.04 -3.27 3.99
CA TYR A 52 -5.30 -3.66 3.36
C TYR A 52 -5.18 -5.06 2.73
N ALA A 53 -4.10 -5.34 2.01
CA ALA A 53 -3.89 -6.66 1.42
C ALA A 53 -3.96 -7.79 2.47
N VAL A 54 -3.28 -7.63 3.61
CA VAL A 54 -3.28 -8.63 4.70
C VAL A 54 -4.64 -8.68 5.42
N ASN A 55 -5.27 -7.53 5.68
CA ASN A 55 -6.56 -7.47 6.39
C ASN A 55 -7.72 -8.10 5.59
N TYR A 56 -7.61 -8.13 4.26
CA TYR A 56 -8.59 -8.72 3.36
C TYR A 56 -8.17 -10.09 2.80
N ASP A 57 -7.14 -10.71 3.38
CA ASP A 57 -6.62 -12.04 3.00
C ASP A 57 -6.08 -12.15 1.55
N HIS A 58 -5.71 -11.03 0.94
CA HIS A 58 -5.09 -11.00 -0.39
C HIS A 58 -3.61 -11.33 -0.30
N LEU A 59 -3.28 -12.59 -0.02
CA LEU A 59 -1.91 -13.09 0.10
C LEU A 59 -1.08 -12.86 -1.16
N GLU A 60 -1.67 -13.01 -2.34
CA GLU A 60 -0.98 -12.82 -3.62
C GLU A 60 -0.58 -11.34 -3.81
N LEU A 61 -1.49 -10.42 -3.48
CA LEU A 61 -1.22 -8.99 -3.49
C LEU A 61 -0.19 -8.61 -2.42
N ALA A 62 -0.28 -9.17 -1.22
CA ALA A 62 0.68 -8.96 -0.14
C ALA A 62 2.08 -9.43 -0.56
N GLY A 63 2.18 -10.60 -1.20
CA GLY A 63 3.41 -11.12 -1.78
C GLY A 63 3.98 -10.19 -2.85
N PHE A 64 3.13 -9.67 -3.74
CA PHE A 64 3.55 -8.69 -4.75
C PHE A 64 4.07 -7.39 -4.14
N LEU A 65 3.40 -6.87 -3.11
CA LEU A 65 3.82 -5.67 -2.37
C LEU A 65 5.18 -5.89 -1.67
N VAL A 66 5.36 -7.01 -0.97
CA VAL A 66 6.65 -7.35 -0.34
C VAL A 66 7.74 -7.51 -1.41
N HIS A 67 7.43 -8.15 -2.54
CA HIS A 67 8.38 -8.32 -3.64
C HIS A 67 8.78 -6.98 -4.29
N THR A 68 7.85 -6.03 -4.38
CA THR A 68 8.14 -4.66 -4.85
C THR A 68 8.90 -3.82 -3.82
N GLY A 69 9.22 -4.39 -2.66
CA GLY A 69 9.99 -3.74 -1.60
C GLY A 69 9.15 -2.94 -0.63
N ALA A 70 7.82 -3.11 -0.62
CA ALA A 70 6.94 -2.44 0.34
C ALA A 70 7.44 -2.66 1.77
N ASN A 71 7.47 -1.59 2.56
CA ASN A 71 7.95 -1.68 3.92
C ASN A 71 6.91 -2.36 4.83
N ALA A 72 7.19 -3.62 5.19
CA ALA A 72 6.37 -4.39 6.12
C ALA A 72 6.37 -3.81 7.55
N HIS A 73 7.37 -2.98 7.89
CA HIS A 73 7.47 -2.33 9.20
C HIS A 73 6.79 -0.96 9.26
N THR A 74 5.99 -0.59 8.25
CA THR A 74 5.26 0.68 8.29
C THR A 74 4.28 0.62 9.47
N PRO A 75 4.40 1.48 10.50
CA PRO A 75 3.44 1.48 11.58
C PRO A 75 2.12 2.07 11.08
N ASP A 76 0.99 1.43 11.40
CA ASP A 76 -0.29 2.08 11.23
C ASP A 76 -0.43 3.24 12.23
N LEU A 77 -1.23 4.26 11.89
CA LEU A 77 -1.47 5.40 12.78
C LEU A 77 -2.49 5.08 13.87
N LYS A 78 -2.72 3.79 14.20
CA LYS A 78 -3.49 3.40 15.38
C LYS A 78 -2.66 3.68 16.64
N LYS A 79 -2.46 4.96 16.95
CA LYS A 79 -2.30 5.41 18.33
C LYS A 79 -3.65 5.18 19.00
N VAL A 80 -3.72 4.09 19.77
CA VAL A 80 -4.67 3.95 20.87
C VAL A 80 -4.60 5.14 21.81
#